data_AF-A0A933UJJ1-F1
#
_entry.id   AF-A0A933UJJ1-F1
#
_cell.length_a   1.000
_cell.length_b   1.000
_cell.length_c   1.000
_cell.angle_alpha   90.00
_cell.angle_beta   90.00
_cell.angle_gamma   90.00
#
_symmetry.space_group_name_H-M   'P 1'
#
loop_
_entity.id
_entity.type
_entity.pdbx_description
1 polymer ?
#
loop_
_entity_poly.entity_id
_entity_poly.type
_entity_poly.pdbx_seq_one_letter_code
_entity_poly.pdbx_strand_id
1 'polypeptide(L)'
;MKMETINISLPPAMASFVRQETERNYGNASEFFRDLVRLKMRREIEEDLAFLKDSSAGAPAGPSEAEIARIVSIQKRVRKELHARRV
;
A
#
# COMPACT_ATOMS: atom_id res chain seq x y z
N MET A 1 -1.12 0.37 -22.40
CA MET A 1 -0.34 0.43 -21.14
C MET A 1 1.11 0.10 -21.45
N LYS A 2 2.06 0.87 -20.91
CA LYS A 2 3.49 0.54 -21.00
C LYS A 2 3.77 -0.56 -19.98
N MET A 3 4.29 -1.70 -20.43
CA MET A 3 4.72 -2.78 -19.55
C MET A 3 6.19 -2.53 -19.19
N GLU A 4 6.53 -2.62 -17.91
CA GLU A 4 7.92 -2.63 -17.48
C GLU A 4 8.43 -4.07 -17.45
N THR A 5 9.65 -4.28 -17.96
CA THR A 5 10.29 -5.59 -17.99
C THR A 5 11.16 -5.74 -16.75
N ILE A 6 10.92 -6.80 -15.99
CA ILE A 6 11.72 -7.19 -14.82
C ILE A 6 12.34 -8.55 -15.11
N ASN A 7 13.66 -8.66 -14.92
CA ASN A 7 14.38 -9.93 -15.04
C ASN A 7 14.45 -10.59 -13.66
N ILE A 8 14.07 -11.86 -13.58
CA ILE A 8 14.04 -12.63 -12.33
C ILE A 8 14.83 -13.92 -12.53
N SER A 9 15.74 -14.20 -11.60
CA SER A 9 16.43 -15.49 -11.53
C SER A 9 15.75 -16.37 -10.49
N LEU A 10 15.58 -17.65 -10.82
CA LEU A 10 14.94 -18.64 -9.95
C LEU A 10 15.88 -19.81 -9.71
N PRO A 11 15.82 -20.44 -8.53
CA PRO A 11 16.43 -21.75 -8.31
C PRO A 11 15.94 -22.79 -9.35
N PRO A 12 16.76 -23.78 -9.73
CA PRO A 12 16.42 -24.73 -10.79
C PRO A 12 15.07 -25.43 -10.61
N ALA A 13 14.74 -25.85 -9.38
CA ALA A 13 13.48 -26.49 -9.06
C ALA A 13 12.27 -25.56 -9.30
N MET A 14 12.37 -24.30 -8.87
CA MET A 14 11.32 -23.31 -9.08
C MET A 14 11.14 -22.98 -10.57
N ALA A 15 12.25 -22.82 -11.30
CA ALA A 15 12.19 -22.60 -12.74
C ALA A 15 11.51 -23.77 -13.48
N SER A 16 11.78 -25.01 -13.05
CA SER A 16 11.13 -26.19 -13.62
C SER A 16 9.63 -26.22 -13.32
N PHE A 17 9.23 -25.87 -12.10
CA PHE A 17 7.83 -25.76 -11.73
C PHE A 17 7.11 -24.70 -12.57
N VAL A 18 7.68 -23.49 -12.71
CA VAL A 18 7.09 -22.43 -13.54
C VAL A 18 6.91 -22.89 -14.98
N ARG A 19 7.91 -23.57 -15.56
CA ARG A 19 7.78 -24.12 -16.92
C ARG A 19 6.61 -25.09 -17.04
N GLN A 20 6.45 -26.01 -16.09
CA GLN A 20 5.34 -26.94 -16.08
C GLN A 20 3.97 -26.24 -15.95
N GLU A 21 3.88 -25.21 -15.09
CA GLU A 21 2.66 -24.40 -14.96
C GLU A 21 2.33 -23.66 -16.25
N THR A 22 3.35 -23.14 -16.95
CA THR A 22 3.15 -22.49 -18.24
C THR A 22 2.75 -23.44 -19.35
N GLU A 23 3.14 -24.72 -19.31
CA GLU A 23 2.67 -25.68 -20.32
C GLU A 23 1.20 -26.06 -20.13
N ARG A 24 0.67 -25.92 -18.90
CA ARG A 24 -0.67 -26.40 -18.53
C ARG A 24 -1.71 -25.28 -18.45
N ASN A 25 -1.35 -24.17 -17.83
CA ASN A 25 -2.31 -23.22 -17.27
C ASN A 25 -2.12 -21.77 -17.75
N TYR A 26 -1.01 -21.45 -18.42
CA TYR A 26 -0.66 -20.07 -18.80
C TYR A 26 -0.07 -19.99 -20.21
N GLY A 27 -0.17 -18.85 -20.89
CA GLY A 27 0.46 -18.68 -22.20
C GLY A 27 1.98 -18.45 -22.12
N ASN A 28 2.48 -17.97 -20.98
CA ASN A 28 3.91 -17.73 -20.72
C ASN A 28 4.18 -17.48 -19.23
N ALA A 29 5.47 -17.50 -18.86
CA ALA A 29 5.91 -17.27 -17.48
C ALA A 29 5.53 -15.88 -16.96
N SER A 30 5.56 -14.84 -17.80
CA SER A 30 5.20 -13.48 -17.39
C SER A 30 3.72 -13.35 -17.05
N GLU A 31 2.84 -14.16 -17.63
CA GLU A 31 1.43 -14.24 -17.27
C GLU A 31 1.24 -14.91 -15.91
N PHE A 32 1.88 -16.06 -15.71
CA PHE A 32 1.90 -16.76 -14.42
C PHE A 32 2.35 -15.83 -13.28
N PHE A 33 3.48 -15.13 -13.46
CA PHE A 33 3.99 -14.21 -12.45
C PHE A 33 3.07 -13.01 -12.21
N ARG A 34 2.48 -12.43 -13.26
CA ARG A 34 1.53 -11.33 -13.08
C ARG A 34 0.32 -11.75 -12.24
N ASP A 35 -0.18 -12.97 -12.42
CA ASP A 35 -1.29 -13.47 -11.63
C ASP A 35 -0.91 -13.77 -10.18
N LEU A 36 0.27 -14.36 -9.94
CA LEU A 36 0.80 -14.52 -8.59
C LEU A 36 0.97 -13.18 -7.87
N VAL A 37 1.50 -12.17 -8.57
CA VAL A 37 1.67 -10.81 -8.01
C VAL A 37 0.31 -10.19 -7.69
N ARG A 38 -0.69 -10.30 -8.58
CA ARG A 38 -2.06 -9.81 -8.31
C ARG A 38 -2.68 -10.49 -7.09
N LEU A 39 -2.49 -11.80 -6.95
CA LEU A 39 -2.98 -12.55 -5.79
C LEU A 39 -2.31 -12.06 -4.50
N LYS A 40 -1.00 -11.87 -4.51
CA LYS A 40 -0.24 -11.35 -3.36
C LYS A 40 -0.67 -9.92 -3.00
N MET A 41 -0.78 -9.03 -3.97
CA MET A 41 -1.25 -7.66 -3.77
C MET A 41 -2.67 -7.63 -3.17
N ARG A 42 -3.59 -8.44 -3.71
CA ARG A 42 -4.95 -8.52 -3.18
C ARG A 42 -4.94 -8.96 -1.71
N ARG A 43 -4.15 -9.97 -1.36
CA ARG A 43 -4.02 -10.44 0.02
C ARG A 43 -3.48 -9.34 0.95
N GLU A 44 -2.46 -8.59 0.53
CA GLU A 44 -1.92 -7.48 1.33
C GLU A 44 -2.96 -6.37 1.53
N ILE A 45 -3.69 -6.00 0.48
CA ILE A 45 -4.78 -5.02 0.56
C ILE A 45 -5.87 -5.52 1.52
N GLU A 46 -6.24 -6.79 1.45
CA GLU A 46 -7.24 -7.38 2.34
C GLU A 46 -6.79 -7.38 3.80
N GLU A 47 -5.51 -7.71 4.07
CA GLU A 47 -4.88 -7.66 5.39
C GLU A 47 -4.87 -6.21 5.93
N ASP A 48 -4.50 -5.22 5.12
CA ASP A 48 -4.52 -3.80 5.49
C ASP A 48 -5.94 -3.30 5.78
N LEU A 49 -6.91 -3.67 4.94
CA LEU A 49 -8.32 -3.30 5.14
C LEU A 49 -8.89 -3.95 6.40
N ALA A 50 -8.52 -5.19 6.71
CA ALA A 50 -8.91 -5.85 7.94
C ALA A 50 -8.32 -5.14 9.16
N PHE A 51 -7.04 -4.79 9.12
CA PHE A 51 -6.38 -4.02 10.17
C PHE A 51 -7.02 -2.65 10.38
N LEU A 52 -7.34 -1.93 9.30
CA LEU A 52 -8.04 -0.63 9.38
C LEU A 52 -9.44 -0.77 9.98
N LYS A 53 -10.19 -1.80 9.61
CA LYS A 53 -11.52 -2.06 10.17
C LYS A 53 -11.45 -2.37 11.66
N ASP A 54 -10.49 -3.19 12.08
CA ASP A 54 -10.31 -3.56 13.49
C ASP A 54 -9.87 -2.35 14.32
N SER A 55 -8.87 -1.60 13.86
CA SER A 55 -8.36 -0.42 14.57
C SER A 55 -9.32 0.77 14.60
N SER A 56 -10.25 0.86 13.64
CA SER A 56 -11.30 1.89 13.62
C SER A 56 -12.61 1.44 14.28
N ALA A 57 -12.72 0.18 14.70
CA ALA A 57 -13.93 -0.34 15.33
C ALA A 57 -14.22 0.42 16.63
N GLY A 58 -15.33 1.16 16.65
CA GLY A 58 -15.71 1.97 17.81
C GLY A 58 -14.93 3.28 17.97
N ALA A 59 -14.06 3.64 17.01
CA ALA A 59 -13.44 4.95 17.02
C ALA A 59 -14.50 6.04 16.81
N PRO A 60 -14.43 7.16 17.55
CA PRO A 60 -15.31 8.30 17.32
C PRO A 60 -15.08 8.87 15.92
N ALA A 61 -16.10 9.57 15.40
CA ALA A 61 -15.93 10.30 14.15
C ALA A 61 -14.72 11.24 14.25
N GLY A 62 -13.97 11.36 13.15
CA GLY A 62 -12.86 12.31 13.08
C GLY A 62 -13.32 13.75 13.34
N PRO A 63 -12.38 14.66 13.64
CA PRO A 63 -12.71 16.06 13.90
C PRO A 63 -13.40 16.69 12.70
N SER A 64 -14.40 17.54 12.95
CA SER A 64 -15.06 18.33 11.91
C SER A 64 -14.08 19.29 11.23
N GLU A 65 -14.40 19.72 10.01
CA GLU A 65 -13.59 20.71 9.29
C GLU A 65 -13.39 22.00 10.09
N ALA A 66 -14.41 22.40 10.87
CA ALA A 66 -14.35 23.56 11.75
C ALA A 66 -13.36 23.36 12.92
N GLU A 67 -13.30 22.16 13.50
CA GLU A 67 -12.34 21.81 14.54
C GLU A 67 -10.92 21.76 13.98
N ILE A 68 -10.73 21.18 12.79
CA ILE A 68 -9.45 21.17 12.08
C ILE A 68 -8.97 22.60 11.82
N ALA A 69 -9.83 23.45 11.26
CA ALA A 69 -9.50 24.85 10.96
C ALA A 69 -9.12 25.63 12.23
N ARG A 70 -9.80 25.36 13.35
CA ARG A 70 -9.48 25.97 14.65
C ARG A 70 -8.12 25.52 15.17
N ILE A 71 -7.80 24.22 15.09
CA ILE A 71 -6.49 23.71 15.51
C ILE A 71 -5.38 24.32 14.65
N VAL A 72 -5.57 24.40 13.33
CA VAL A 72 -4.59 25.01 12.42
C VAL A 72 -4.36 26.50 12.74
N SER A 73 -5.40 27.26 13.09
CA SER A 73 -5.23 28.67 13.46
C SER A 73 -4.47 28.83 14.78
N ILE A 74 -4.73 27.97 15.76
CA ILE A 74 -3.97 27.92 17.02
C ILE A 74 -2.49 27.60 16.74
N GLN A 75 -2.20 26.58 15.92
CA GLN A 75 -0.83 26.22 15.55
C GLN A 75 -0.09 27.38 14.90
N LYS A 76 -0.74 28.12 13.96
CA LYS A 76 -0.14 29.30 13.32
C LYS A 76 0.22 30.38 14.34
N ARG A 77 -0.67 30.66 15.30
CA ARG A 77 -0.42 31.63 16.37
C ARG A 77 0.75 31.22 17.25
N VAL A 78 0.75 29.97 17.74
CA VAL A 78 1.83 29.44 18.58
C VAL A 78 3.18 29.48 17.86
N ARG A 79 3.23 29.12 16.57
CA ARG A 79 4.45 29.22 15.76
C ARG A 79 4.96 30.66 15.66
N LYS A 80 4.07 31.62 15.44
CA LYS A 80 4.43 33.05 15.38
C LYS A 80 5.01 33.54 16.71
N GLU A 81 4.38 33.19 17.82
CA GLU A 81 4.84 33.57 19.17
C GLU A 81 6.20 32.95 19.51
N LEU A 82 6.40 31.66 19.20
CA LEU A 82 7.68 30.99 19.40
C LEU A 82 8.79 31.61 18.55
N HIS A 83 8.49 32.01 17.31
CA HIS A 83 9.46 32.68 16.46
C HIS A 83 9.83 34.07 17.01
N ALA A 84 8.83 34.85 17.44
CA ALA A 84 9.04 36.17 18.03
C ALA A 84 9.81 36.14 19.37
N ARG A 85 9.77 35.02 20.11
CA ARG A 85 10.57 34.82 21.34
C ARG A 85 12.01 34.35 21.07
N ARG A 86 12.31 33.89 19.85
CA ARG A 86 13.64 33.43 19.43
C ARG A 86 14.48 34.53 18.78
N VAL A 87 13.85 35.63 18.39
CA VAL A 87 14.48 36.85 17.86
C VAL A 87 14.62 37.85 19.00
#